data_AF-A0A812IH57-F1
#
_entry.id   AF-A0A812IH57-F1
#
_cell.length_a   1.000
_cell.length_b   1.000
_cell.length_c   1.000
_cell.angle_alpha   90.00
_cell.angle_beta   90.00
_cell.angle_gamma   90.00
#
_symmetry.space_group_name_H-M   'P 1'
#
loop_
_entity.id
_entity.type
_entity.pdbx_description
1 polymer ?
#
loop_
_entity_poly.entity_id
_entity_poly.type
_entity_poly.pdbx_seq_one_letter_code
_entity_poly.pdbx_strand_id
1 'polypeptide(L)'
;MLPPAQLGVMKLKSKFTFIDVEEQSPSLKRCASTPAMSTDPGNTAHCEDDYLAGLLDEARLSLPLAIPRRALGENSGDIAFTPTPALQSIEVACHQDSDVAGSLGHPYFCRRPCLFLALGTCRNGMACKYCHHAHDNDKPQSFSKRTRERMNRMKGSEKLRLLRDSLRQKVQKVPELASQVTGLVDVIEEGLCHEAQESSGSTGSRLHEKVAVMSVSAMLGDMFTLSIEPDIRRRLQEELQRLRIKACLDA
;
A
#
# COMPACT_ATOMS: atom_id res chain seq x y z
N MET A 1 -61.00 37.42 35.09
CA MET A 1 -59.85 36.51 35.26
C MET A 1 -59.43 36.03 33.88
N LEU A 2 -58.31 36.55 33.38
CA LEU A 2 -57.78 36.23 32.04
C LEU A 2 -56.82 35.02 32.15
N PRO A 3 -56.85 34.07 31.20
CA PRO A 3 -55.95 32.92 31.24
C PRO A 3 -54.53 33.30 30.80
N PRO A 4 -53.50 32.58 31.30
CA PRO A 4 -52.10 32.89 31.02
C PRO A 4 -51.72 32.56 29.58
N ALA A 5 -50.99 33.48 28.94
CA ALA A 5 -50.41 33.33 27.62
C ALA A 5 -49.37 32.20 27.60
N GLN A 6 -49.59 31.20 26.76
CA GLN A 6 -48.62 30.13 26.50
C GLN A 6 -47.50 30.67 25.60
N LEU A 7 -46.32 30.87 26.19
CA LEU A 7 -45.07 31.08 25.45
C LEU A 7 -44.71 29.77 24.75
N GLY A 8 -45.02 29.71 23.45
CA GLY A 8 -44.65 28.61 22.57
C GLY A 8 -43.13 28.52 22.43
N VAL A 9 -42.54 27.46 22.97
CA VAL A 9 -41.13 27.12 22.77
C VAL A 9 -40.93 26.74 21.30
N MET A 10 -40.32 27.62 20.52
CA MET A 10 -39.95 27.32 19.14
C MET A 10 -38.81 26.29 19.13
N LYS A 11 -39.12 25.05 18.74
CA LYS A 11 -38.13 23.99 18.50
C LYS A 11 -37.44 24.23 17.16
N LEU A 12 -36.20 24.70 17.19
CA LEU A 12 -35.32 24.75 16.02
C LEU A 12 -34.90 23.33 15.65
N LYS A 13 -35.41 22.81 14.52
CA LYS A 13 -34.95 21.55 13.93
C LYS A 13 -33.83 21.84 12.93
N SER A 14 -32.59 21.61 13.36
CA SER A 14 -31.45 21.55 12.44
C SER A 14 -31.54 20.26 11.64
N LYS A 15 -31.86 20.37 10.35
CA LYS A 15 -31.67 19.29 9.38
C LYS A 15 -30.42 19.63 8.60
N PHE A 16 -29.29 18.99 8.91
CA PHE A 16 -28.21 18.59 8.00
C PHE A 16 -26.94 18.25 8.79
N THR A 17 -26.98 17.14 9.53
CA THR A 17 -25.86 16.19 9.62
C THR A 17 -26.46 14.82 9.96
N PHE A 18 -25.98 13.80 9.28
CA PHE A 18 -26.43 12.42 9.40
C PHE A 18 -26.07 11.87 10.78
N ILE A 19 -26.98 11.11 11.39
CA ILE A 19 -26.98 10.47 12.72
C ILE A 19 -27.68 11.31 13.81
N ASP A 20 -28.97 11.02 14.03
CA ASP A 20 -29.64 11.31 15.29
C ASP A 20 -29.16 10.28 16.33
N VAL A 21 -28.26 10.69 17.23
CA VAL A 21 -27.97 9.96 18.47
C VAL A 21 -28.81 10.58 19.57
N GLU A 22 -29.76 9.84 20.13
CA GLU A 22 -30.37 10.20 21.42
C GLU A 22 -29.32 10.05 22.52
N GLU A 23 -28.80 11.17 23.02
CA GLU A 23 -27.92 11.19 24.19
C GLU A 23 -28.71 10.89 25.47
N GLN A 24 -28.88 9.61 25.79
CA GLN A 24 -29.05 9.18 27.17
C GLN A 24 -27.68 9.19 27.83
N SER A 25 -27.46 10.11 28.77
CA SER A 25 -26.20 10.28 29.50
C SER A 25 -25.72 8.98 30.15
N PRO A 26 -24.72 8.28 29.59
CA PRO A 26 -24.13 7.13 30.23
C PRO A 26 -22.99 7.64 31.11
N SER A 27 -22.98 7.21 32.37
CA SER A 27 -21.81 7.35 33.23
C SER A 27 -20.58 6.80 32.49
N LEU A 28 -19.63 7.69 32.18
CA LEU A 28 -18.39 7.36 31.48
C LEU A 28 -17.54 6.42 32.33
N LYS A 29 -17.79 5.11 32.23
CA LYS A 29 -16.86 4.09 32.70
C LYS A 29 -15.69 4.03 31.71
N ARG A 30 -14.54 4.51 32.17
CA ARG A 30 -13.25 4.51 31.46
C ARG A 30 -12.93 3.08 30.97
N CYS A 31 -12.63 2.93 29.68
CA CYS A 31 -12.25 1.64 29.09
C CYS A 31 -10.97 1.11 29.75
N ALA A 32 -11.02 -0.12 30.24
CA ALA A 32 -9.95 -0.82 30.97
C ALA A 32 -8.84 -1.39 30.03
N SER A 33 -8.45 -0.63 29.00
CA SER A 33 -7.48 -1.07 27.99
C SER A 33 -6.15 -0.31 28.02
N THR A 34 -5.96 0.57 29.01
CA THR A 34 -4.65 1.10 29.38
C THR A 34 -4.20 0.43 30.67
N PRO A 35 -3.06 -0.28 30.70
CA PRO A 35 -2.49 -0.78 31.95
C PRO A 35 -2.28 0.42 32.90
N ALA A 36 -2.60 0.23 34.17
CA ALA A 36 -2.38 1.25 35.19
C ALA A 36 -0.87 1.54 35.25
N MET A 37 -0.46 2.74 34.84
CA MET A 37 0.89 3.22 35.07
C MET A 37 1.07 3.34 36.58
N SER A 38 1.85 2.44 37.17
CA SER A 38 2.28 2.53 38.56
C SER A 38 3.14 3.77 38.70
N THR A 39 2.56 4.86 39.22
CA THR A 39 3.31 6.00 39.73
C THR A 39 3.91 5.58 41.05
N ASP A 40 5.04 4.89 41.00
CA ASP A 40 5.89 4.66 42.17
C ASP A 40 6.86 5.86 42.27
N PRO A 41 6.72 6.77 43.26
CA PRO A 41 7.50 8.00 43.33
C PRO A 41 8.96 7.81 43.77
N GLY A 42 9.47 6.57 43.83
CA GLY A 42 10.69 6.24 44.57
C GLY A 42 11.91 5.84 43.75
N ASN A 43 11.84 5.71 42.42
CA ASN A 43 12.98 5.16 41.68
C ASN A 43 13.21 5.88 40.35
N THR A 44 13.97 6.98 40.42
CA THR A 44 14.61 7.63 39.27
C THR A 44 15.55 6.65 38.58
N ALA A 45 15.01 5.91 37.61
CA ALA A 45 15.77 5.12 36.66
C ALA A 45 16.49 6.07 35.70
N HIS A 46 17.72 6.44 36.07
CA HIS A 46 18.62 7.29 35.31
C HIS A 46 19.34 6.51 34.18
N CYS A 47 18.76 5.41 33.67
CA CYS A 47 19.53 4.32 33.06
C CYS A 47 19.15 3.94 31.60
N GLU A 48 18.51 4.81 30.82
CA GLU A 48 18.29 4.52 29.38
C GLU A 48 18.69 5.63 28.39
N ASP A 49 19.02 6.85 28.85
CA ASP A 49 19.43 7.93 27.94
C ASP A 49 20.89 7.81 27.45
N ASP A 50 21.79 7.22 28.24
CA ASP A 50 23.21 7.13 27.87
C ASP A 50 23.47 6.16 26.70
N TYR A 51 22.64 5.13 26.55
CA TYR A 51 22.77 4.17 25.45
C TYR A 51 22.42 4.81 24.10
N LEU A 52 21.33 5.59 24.06
CA LEU A 52 20.89 6.32 22.87
C LEU A 52 21.88 7.44 22.50
N ALA A 53 22.46 8.12 23.50
CA ALA A 53 23.51 9.10 23.27
C ALA A 53 24.76 8.47 22.64
N GLY A 54 25.20 7.31 23.16
CA GLY A 54 26.33 6.56 22.61
C GLY A 54 26.11 6.13 21.15
N LEU A 55 24.91 5.62 20.83
CA LEU A 55 24.57 5.19 19.47
C LEU A 55 24.60 6.33 18.46
N LEU A 56 24.20 7.55 18.88
CA LEU A 56 24.19 8.74 18.03
C LEU A 56 25.60 9.29 17.78
N ASP A 57 26.48 9.24 18.77
CA ASP A 57 27.87 9.69 18.61
C ASP A 57 28.69 8.70 17.76
N GLU A 58 28.44 7.39 17.89
CA GLU A 58 29.07 6.39 17.01
C GLU A 58 28.63 6.54 15.54
N ALA A 59 27.34 6.85 15.31
CA ALA A 59 26.82 7.14 13.98
C ALA A 59 27.43 8.42 13.38
N ARG A 60 27.73 9.45 14.20
CA ARG A 60 28.40 10.68 13.75
C ARG A 60 29.84 10.44 13.31
N LEU A 61 30.56 9.56 14.01
CA LEU A 61 31.97 9.23 13.69
C LEU A 61 32.09 8.29 12.48
N SER A 62 31.08 7.46 12.24
CA SER A 62 31.09 6.44 11.18
C SER A 62 30.67 6.95 9.80
N LEU A 63 30.13 8.17 9.71
CA LEU A 63 29.70 8.77 8.44
C LEU A 63 30.85 9.61 7.83
N PRO A 64 31.44 9.20 6.69
CA PRO A 64 32.41 10.02 5.97
C PRO A 64 31.69 11.16 5.24
N LEU A 65 31.27 12.19 5.98
CA LEU A 65 30.67 13.39 5.43
C LEU A 65 31.73 14.46 5.16
N ALA A 66 32.50 14.26 4.09
CA ALA A 66 33.00 15.39 3.33
C ALA A 66 31.83 15.92 2.48
N ILE A 67 30.89 16.62 3.12
CA ILE A 67 29.93 17.45 2.38
C ILE A 67 30.77 18.57 1.77
N PRO A 68 30.84 18.71 0.44
CA PRO A 68 31.53 19.84 -0.17
C PRO A 68 30.84 21.11 0.31
N ARG A 69 31.55 21.91 1.11
CA ARG A 69 31.16 23.30 1.39
C ARG A 69 31.21 24.05 0.06
N ARG A 70 30.13 24.01 -0.71
CA ARG A 70 29.88 25.04 -1.72
C ARG A 70 29.68 26.34 -0.95
N ALA A 71 30.55 27.30 -1.26
CA ALA A 71 30.60 28.62 -0.67
C ALA A 71 29.19 29.25 -0.60
N LEU A 72 28.70 29.43 0.62
CA LEU A 72 27.70 30.47 0.90
C LEU A 72 28.45 31.80 0.80
N GLY A 73 28.44 32.37 -0.40
CA GLY A 73 28.77 33.77 -0.59
C GLY A 73 27.69 34.61 0.08
N GLU A 74 28.08 35.37 1.09
CA GLU A 74 27.29 36.39 1.75
C GLU A 74 27.04 37.53 0.75
N ASN A 75 25.99 37.42 -0.06
CA ASN A 75 25.40 38.56 -0.75
C ASN A 75 23.96 38.71 -0.26
N SER A 76 23.81 39.44 0.85
CA SER A 76 22.55 39.98 1.31
C SER A 76 22.19 41.15 0.40
N GLY A 77 21.51 40.84 -0.70
CA GLY A 77 20.93 41.81 -1.63
C GLY A 77 19.54 41.34 -2.00
N ASP A 78 18.56 42.18 -1.71
CA ASP A 78 17.12 42.06 -1.96
C ASP A 78 16.72 41.09 -3.09
N ILE A 79 16.31 39.87 -2.69
CA ILE A 79 15.63 38.96 -3.61
C ILE A 79 14.17 39.38 -3.64
N ALA A 80 13.82 40.24 -4.60
CA ALA A 80 12.44 40.52 -4.94
C ALA A 80 11.73 39.20 -5.27
N PHE A 81 10.68 38.88 -4.51
CA PHE A 81 9.75 37.81 -4.83
C PHE A 81 9.10 38.13 -6.18
N THR A 82 9.64 37.54 -7.24
CA THR A 82 8.96 37.53 -8.53
C THR A 82 7.74 36.61 -8.41
N PRO A 83 6.52 37.09 -8.73
CA PRO A 83 5.33 36.26 -8.67
C PRO A 83 5.51 35.05 -9.58
N THR A 84 5.25 33.87 -9.03
CA THR A 84 5.28 32.59 -9.75
C THR A 84 4.51 32.74 -11.07
N PRO A 85 5.13 32.55 -12.23
CA PRO A 85 4.44 32.69 -13.51
C PRO A 85 3.28 31.70 -13.53
N ALA A 86 2.10 32.21 -13.91
CA ALA A 86 0.89 31.42 -14.05
C ALA A 86 1.18 30.17 -14.87
N LEU A 87 0.69 29.04 -14.37
CA LEU A 87 0.85 27.69 -14.88
C LEU A 87 0.32 27.63 -16.32
N GLN A 88 1.18 27.96 -17.29
CA GLN A 88 0.89 27.77 -18.70
C GLN A 88 0.80 26.26 -18.92
N SER A 89 -0.36 25.82 -19.38
CA SER A 89 -0.65 24.45 -19.78
C SER A 89 0.34 24.05 -20.87
N ILE A 90 1.44 23.43 -20.46
CA ILE A 90 2.34 22.73 -21.37
C ILE A 90 1.54 21.54 -21.88
N GLU A 91 1.16 21.58 -23.15
CA GLU A 91 0.67 20.41 -23.87
C GLU A 91 1.83 19.41 -23.97
N VAL A 92 1.92 18.54 -22.95
CA VAL A 92 2.87 17.44 -22.93
C VAL A 92 2.39 16.43 -23.96
N ALA A 93 3.03 16.43 -25.12
CA ALA A 93 2.89 15.39 -26.12
C ALA A 93 3.39 14.04 -25.54
N CYS A 94 2.51 13.32 -24.85
CA CYS A 94 2.74 12.01 -24.22
C CYS A 94 2.71 10.86 -25.24
N HIS A 95 3.56 10.87 -26.27
CA HIS A 95 3.48 9.86 -27.33
C HIS A 95 4.67 8.90 -27.50
N GLN A 96 5.69 8.91 -26.63
CA GLN A 96 6.87 8.02 -26.79
C GLN A 96 7.45 7.45 -25.48
N ASP A 97 6.61 7.07 -24.51
CA ASP A 97 7.03 6.47 -23.22
C ASP A 97 6.74 4.95 -23.14
N SER A 98 6.74 4.23 -24.27
CA SER A 98 6.48 2.77 -24.30
C SER A 98 7.51 1.92 -23.57
N ASP A 99 8.71 2.46 -23.30
CA ASP A 99 9.86 1.66 -22.88
C ASP A 99 10.23 1.85 -21.40
N VAL A 100 9.25 2.22 -20.58
CA VAL A 100 9.47 2.38 -19.13
C VAL A 100 9.56 0.99 -18.49
N ALA A 101 10.64 0.72 -17.75
CA ALA A 101 10.88 -0.59 -17.13
C ALA A 101 9.71 -1.10 -16.23
N GLY A 102 8.91 -0.19 -15.67
CA GLY A 102 7.72 -0.54 -14.89
C GLY A 102 6.50 -0.97 -15.72
N SER A 103 6.45 -0.63 -17.00
CA SER A 103 5.40 -0.98 -17.96
C SER A 103 5.54 -2.40 -18.52
N LEU A 104 6.71 -3.03 -18.39
CA LEU A 104 6.97 -4.39 -18.87
C LEU A 104 5.95 -5.39 -18.31
N GLY A 105 5.25 -6.11 -19.20
CA GLY A 105 4.18 -7.04 -18.82
C GLY A 105 2.78 -6.45 -18.77
N HIS A 106 2.55 -5.22 -19.22
CA HIS A 106 1.21 -4.64 -19.29
C HIS A 106 0.31 -5.50 -20.22
N PRO A 107 -0.98 -5.73 -19.88
CA PRO A 107 -1.73 -5.20 -18.74
C PRO A 107 -1.70 -6.05 -17.46
N TYR A 108 -1.30 -7.32 -17.54
CA TYR A 108 -1.52 -8.30 -16.46
C TYR A 108 -0.37 -8.41 -15.45
N PHE A 109 0.87 -8.23 -15.93
CA PHE A 109 2.12 -8.46 -15.21
C PHE A 109 2.96 -7.19 -15.04
N CYS A 110 2.51 -6.02 -15.50
CA CYS A 110 3.24 -4.77 -15.23
C CYS A 110 3.26 -4.44 -13.74
N ARG A 111 4.12 -3.50 -13.37
CA ARG A 111 4.17 -3.00 -12.00
C ARG A 111 2.95 -2.11 -11.72
N ARG A 112 2.82 -1.69 -10.46
CA ARG A 112 1.77 -0.75 -10.05
C ARG A 112 1.83 0.53 -10.91
N PRO A 113 0.68 1.15 -11.25
CA PRO A 113 0.65 2.44 -11.97
C PRO A 113 1.47 3.52 -11.26
N CYS A 114 2.14 4.34 -12.05
CA CYS A 114 2.92 5.48 -11.58
C CYS A 114 1.98 6.59 -11.10
N LEU A 115 1.94 6.81 -9.79
CA LEU A 115 1.11 7.86 -9.18
C LEU A 115 1.52 9.26 -9.66
N PHE A 116 2.82 9.50 -9.86
CA PHE A 116 3.32 10.79 -10.34
C PHE A 116 2.98 11.04 -11.80
N LEU A 117 2.92 10.00 -12.65
CA LEU A 117 2.48 10.16 -14.03
C LEU A 117 1.00 10.53 -14.07
N ALA A 118 0.18 9.86 -13.26
CA ALA A 118 -1.24 10.18 -13.15
C ALA A 118 -1.50 11.63 -12.69
N LEU A 119 -0.53 12.23 -11.98
CA LEU A 119 -0.54 13.63 -11.55
C LEU A 119 0.16 14.59 -12.53
N GLY A 120 0.74 14.09 -13.64
CA GLY A 120 1.51 14.89 -14.59
C GLY A 120 2.87 15.38 -14.06
N THR A 121 3.40 14.77 -13.01
CA THR A 121 4.61 15.21 -12.27
C THR A 121 5.73 14.18 -12.24
N CYS A 122 5.63 13.08 -12.99
CA CYS A 122 6.70 12.08 -13.05
C CYS A 122 7.95 12.66 -13.73
N ARG A 123 9.07 12.72 -12.99
CA ARG A 123 10.37 13.20 -13.52
C ARG A 123 11.35 12.06 -13.83
N ASN A 124 10.97 10.82 -13.53
CA ASN A 124 11.86 9.67 -13.68
C ASN A 124 11.95 9.16 -15.13
N GLY A 125 11.04 9.59 -16.01
CA GLY A 125 11.02 9.15 -17.42
C GLY A 125 11.12 7.63 -17.56
N MET A 126 12.00 7.17 -18.45
CA MET A 126 12.28 5.75 -18.69
C MET A 126 12.84 5.00 -17.47
N ALA A 127 13.47 5.69 -16.51
CA ALA A 127 13.97 5.09 -15.28
C ALA A 127 12.87 4.86 -14.23
N CYS A 128 11.63 5.23 -14.51
CA CYS A 128 10.52 5.00 -13.61
C CYS A 128 10.27 3.49 -13.43
N LYS A 129 10.22 3.05 -12.18
CA LYS A 129 9.96 1.64 -11.80
C LYS A 129 8.47 1.32 -11.73
N TYR A 130 7.59 2.21 -12.16
CA TYR A 130 6.14 2.06 -12.12
C TYR A 130 5.58 2.11 -13.54
N CYS A 131 4.41 1.49 -13.73
CA CYS A 131 3.79 1.42 -15.05
C CYS A 131 3.30 2.80 -15.49
N HIS A 132 3.59 3.17 -16.74
CA HIS A 132 3.16 4.42 -17.37
C HIS A 132 1.96 4.26 -18.31
N HIS A 133 1.52 3.03 -18.59
CA HIS A 133 0.32 2.80 -19.39
C HIS A 133 -0.95 3.17 -18.63
N ALA A 134 -1.99 3.51 -19.39
CA ALA A 134 -3.33 3.66 -18.86
C ALA A 134 -3.76 2.34 -18.21
N HIS A 135 -4.17 2.42 -16.95
CA HIS A 135 -4.83 1.34 -16.27
C HIS A 135 -6.29 1.69 -16.20
N ASP A 136 -7.16 0.77 -16.63
CA ASP A 136 -8.60 0.93 -16.44
C ASP A 136 -8.84 1.25 -14.96
N ASN A 137 -9.48 2.40 -14.73
CA ASN A 137 -9.48 3.19 -13.49
C ASN A 137 -10.23 2.54 -12.31
N ASP A 138 -10.19 1.23 -12.19
CA ASP A 138 -10.52 0.54 -10.96
C ASP A 138 -9.48 0.97 -9.93
N LYS A 139 -9.86 1.98 -9.13
CA LYS A 139 -9.08 2.51 -8.01
C LYS A 139 -8.40 1.32 -7.34
N PRO A 140 -7.05 1.29 -7.27
CA PRO A 140 -6.32 0.12 -6.82
C PRO A 140 -6.94 -0.33 -5.51
N GLN A 141 -7.53 -1.53 -5.51
CA GLN A 141 -8.40 -1.96 -4.43
C GLN A 141 -7.54 -2.08 -3.17
N SER A 142 -7.56 -1.02 -2.36
CA SER A 142 -6.79 -0.98 -1.14
C SER A 142 -7.43 -1.94 -0.16
N PHE A 143 -6.67 -2.92 0.28
CA PHE A 143 -7.11 -3.80 1.36
C PHE A 143 -7.26 -2.97 2.64
N SER A 144 -8.45 -3.06 3.25
CA SER A 144 -8.66 -2.54 4.59
C SER A 144 -7.61 -3.11 5.56
N LYS A 145 -7.27 -2.34 6.60
CA LYS A 145 -6.29 -2.78 7.62
C LYS A 145 -6.58 -4.20 8.13
N ARG A 146 -7.83 -4.48 8.47
CA ARG A 146 -8.31 -5.81 8.90
C ARG A 146 -8.07 -6.91 7.86
N THR A 147 -8.22 -6.60 6.56
CA THR A 147 -7.98 -7.60 5.50
C THR A 147 -6.49 -7.91 5.38
N ARG A 148 -5.63 -6.89 5.43
CA ARG A 148 -4.16 -7.06 5.41
C ARG A 148 -3.68 -7.86 6.61
N GLU A 149 -4.16 -7.54 7.81
CA GLU A 149 -3.84 -8.30 9.02
C GLU A 149 -4.27 -9.76 8.91
N ARG A 150 -5.47 -10.02 8.38
CA ARG A 150 -5.94 -11.38 8.13
C ARG A 150 -5.00 -12.11 7.18
N MET A 151 -4.62 -11.51 6.06
CA MET A 151 -3.69 -12.10 5.10
C MET A 151 -2.32 -12.34 5.72
N ASN A 152 -1.79 -11.40 6.51
CA ASN A 152 -0.50 -11.56 7.17
C ASN A 152 -0.48 -12.71 8.19
N ARG A 153 -1.63 -13.07 8.76
CA ARG A 153 -1.78 -14.22 9.66
C ARG A 153 -1.96 -15.56 8.94
N MET A 154 -2.21 -15.55 7.62
CA MET A 154 -2.39 -16.78 6.85
C MET A 154 -1.05 -17.51 6.70
N LYS A 155 -1.11 -18.83 6.75
CA LYS A 155 0.06 -19.70 6.48
C LYS A 155 0.47 -19.63 5.00
N GLY A 156 1.69 -20.04 4.69
CA GLY A 156 2.21 -20.10 3.32
C GLY A 156 1.30 -20.89 2.39
N SER A 157 0.94 -22.12 2.77
CA SER A 157 -0.02 -22.95 2.04
C SER A 157 -1.38 -22.31 1.79
N GLU A 158 -1.97 -21.62 2.78
CA GLU A 158 -3.25 -20.92 2.59
C GLU A 158 -3.13 -19.78 1.56
N LYS A 159 -2.02 -19.04 1.59
CA LYS A 159 -1.75 -17.99 0.59
C LYS A 159 -1.54 -18.59 -0.80
N LEU A 160 -0.82 -19.71 -0.90
CA LEU A 160 -0.62 -20.41 -2.17
C LEU A 160 -1.95 -20.91 -2.76
N ARG A 161 -2.85 -21.48 -1.95
CA ARG A 161 -4.21 -21.87 -2.41
C ARG A 161 -4.99 -20.66 -2.91
N LEU A 162 -4.97 -19.55 -2.16
CA LEU A 162 -5.62 -18.30 -2.55
C LEU A 162 -5.07 -17.76 -3.88
N LEU A 163 -3.75 -17.80 -4.09
CA LEU A 163 -3.10 -17.39 -5.33
C LEU A 163 -3.50 -18.29 -6.51
N ARG A 164 -3.42 -19.61 -6.33
CA ARG A 164 -3.84 -20.59 -7.34
C ARG A 164 -5.27 -20.36 -7.78
N ASP A 165 -6.19 -20.28 -6.83
CA ASP A 165 -7.62 -20.18 -7.13
C ASP A 165 -7.92 -18.83 -7.82
N SER A 166 -7.26 -17.76 -7.41
CA SER A 166 -7.37 -16.43 -8.05
C SER A 166 -6.80 -16.42 -9.47
N LEU A 167 -5.67 -17.09 -9.71
CA LEU A 167 -5.10 -17.25 -11.05
C LEU A 167 -6.01 -18.06 -11.97
N ARG A 168 -6.55 -19.20 -11.49
CA ARG A 168 -7.50 -20.01 -12.24
C ARG A 168 -8.74 -19.22 -12.62
N GLN A 169 -9.29 -18.43 -11.69
CA GLN A 169 -10.44 -17.56 -11.97
C GLN A 169 -10.10 -16.50 -13.02
N LYS A 170 -8.87 -15.95 -13.02
CA LYS A 170 -8.42 -15.03 -14.06
C LYS A 170 -8.28 -15.70 -15.42
N VAL A 171 -7.70 -16.88 -15.48
CA VAL A 171 -7.57 -17.67 -16.72
C VAL A 171 -8.94 -18.03 -17.29
N GLN A 172 -9.93 -18.33 -16.44
CA GLN A 172 -11.31 -18.56 -16.89
C GLN A 172 -11.93 -17.30 -17.54
N LYS A 173 -11.62 -16.11 -17.02
CA LYS A 173 -12.09 -14.83 -17.58
C LYS A 173 -11.32 -14.41 -18.83
N VAL A 174 -10.03 -14.74 -18.89
CA VAL A 174 -9.11 -14.37 -19.97
C VAL A 174 -8.32 -15.63 -20.39
N PRO A 175 -8.86 -16.46 -21.29
CA PRO A 175 -8.24 -17.73 -21.68
C PRO A 175 -6.85 -17.59 -22.29
N GLU A 176 -6.56 -16.46 -22.95
CA GLU A 176 -5.24 -16.13 -23.52
C GLU A 176 -4.12 -16.09 -22.48
N LEU A 177 -4.48 -15.90 -21.21
CA LEU A 177 -3.54 -15.89 -20.10
C LEU A 177 -3.05 -17.30 -19.72
N ALA A 178 -3.78 -18.35 -20.10
CA ALA A 178 -3.52 -19.73 -19.67
C ALA A 178 -2.08 -20.18 -19.97
N SER A 179 -1.62 -20.01 -21.21
CA SER A 179 -0.28 -20.40 -21.65
C SER A 179 0.81 -19.57 -20.99
N GLN A 180 0.50 -18.33 -20.60
CA GLN A 180 1.44 -17.44 -19.95
C GLN A 180 1.63 -17.84 -18.48
N VAL A 181 0.56 -18.09 -17.73
CA VAL A 181 0.65 -18.35 -16.29
C VAL A 181 0.90 -19.81 -15.92
N THR A 182 1.04 -20.72 -16.89
CA THR A 182 1.26 -22.16 -16.62
C THR A 182 2.45 -22.38 -15.66
N GLY A 183 3.61 -21.80 -15.95
CA GLY A 183 4.79 -21.92 -15.08
C GLY A 183 4.60 -21.35 -13.66
N LEU A 184 3.80 -20.28 -13.52
CA LEU A 184 3.43 -19.77 -12.19
C LEU A 184 2.54 -20.75 -11.42
N VAL A 185 1.56 -21.36 -12.10
CA VAL A 185 0.67 -22.36 -11.49
C VAL A 185 1.47 -23.57 -11.05
N ASP A 186 2.41 -24.04 -11.85
CA ASP A 186 3.27 -25.20 -11.52
C ASP A 186 4.09 -24.94 -10.24
N VAL A 187 4.72 -23.76 -10.13
CA VAL A 187 5.47 -23.37 -8.91
C VAL A 187 4.55 -23.31 -7.68
N ILE A 188 3.30 -22.86 -7.85
CA ILE A 188 2.33 -22.80 -6.74
C ILE A 188 1.91 -24.20 -6.31
N GLU A 189 1.59 -25.10 -7.24
CA GLU A 189 1.17 -26.47 -6.92
C GLU A 189 2.33 -27.26 -6.28
N GLU A 190 3.57 -27.06 -6.73
CA GLU A 190 4.75 -27.64 -6.09
C GLU A 190 4.88 -27.17 -4.63
N GLY A 191 4.77 -25.86 -4.38
CA GLY A 191 4.78 -25.33 -3.02
C GLY A 191 3.64 -25.86 -2.14
N LEU A 192 2.48 -26.17 -2.72
CA LEU A 192 1.37 -26.82 -2.00
C LEU A 192 1.66 -28.29 -1.66
N CYS A 193 2.40 -29.01 -2.50
CA CYS A 193 2.84 -30.38 -2.22
C CYS A 193 3.83 -30.44 -1.05
N HIS A 194 4.70 -29.44 -0.90
CA HIS A 194 5.66 -29.39 0.22
C HIS A 194 5.01 -29.16 1.59
N GLU A 195 3.84 -28.53 1.64
CA GLU A 195 3.14 -28.15 2.87
C GLU A 195 2.04 -29.14 3.29
N ALA A 196 2.04 -30.37 2.75
CA ALA A 196 0.92 -31.31 2.76
C ALA A 196 0.44 -31.83 4.14
N GLN A 197 0.93 -31.32 5.26
CA GLN A 197 0.63 -31.87 6.59
C GLN A 197 -0.29 -31.01 7.46
N GLU A 198 -0.73 -29.83 7.00
CA GLU A 198 -1.55 -28.95 7.83
C GLU A 198 -3.00 -28.78 7.34
N SER A 199 -3.91 -28.84 8.31
CA SER A 199 -5.36 -28.93 8.13
C SER A 199 -5.95 -27.83 7.24
N SER A 200 -6.98 -28.19 6.49
CA SER A 200 -7.69 -27.30 5.56
C SER A 200 -8.51 -26.25 6.31
N GLY A 201 -7.88 -25.13 6.67
CA GLY A 201 -8.60 -23.92 7.03
C GLY A 201 -9.43 -23.43 5.85
N SER A 202 -10.74 -23.26 6.04
CA SER A 202 -11.60 -22.64 5.03
C SER A 202 -11.17 -21.18 4.84
N THR A 203 -10.56 -20.87 3.70
CA THR A 203 -10.30 -19.48 3.34
C THR A 203 -11.63 -18.79 3.07
N GLY A 204 -11.85 -17.59 3.63
CA GLY A 204 -13.14 -16.92 3.52
C GLY A 204 -13.42 -16.45 2.09
N SER A 205 -14.60 -16.76 1.55
CA SER A 205 -15.04 -16.41 0.18
C SER A 205 -14.83 -14.94 -0.21
N ARG A 206 -15.07 -14.01 0.72
CA ARG A 206 -14.87 -12.56 0.52
C ARG A 206 -13.42 -12.17 0.22
N LEU A 207 -12.43 -12.95 0.65
CA LEU A 207 -11.04 -12.67 0.36
C LEU A 207 -10.70 -13.05 -1.09
N HIS A 208 -11.17 -14.22 -1.55
CA HIS A 208 -11.00 -14.64 -2.95
C HIS A 208 -11.54 -13.61 -3.93
N GLU A 209 -12.74 -13.08 -3.67
CA GLU A 209 -13.34 -12.05 -4.53
C GLU A 209 -12.45 -10.81 -4.68
N LYS A 210 -11.85 -10.34 -3.58
CA LYS A 210 -10.95 -9.18 -3.60
C LYS A 210 -9.61 -9.48 -4.27
N VAL A 211 -9.05 -10.67 -4.06
CA VAL A 211 -7.77 -11.04 -4.70
C VAL A 211 -7.96 -11.25 -6.20
N ALA A 212 -9.10 -11.80 -6.62
CA ALA A 212 -9.41 -12.06 -8.02
C ALA A 212 -9.44 -10.81 -8.92
N VAL A 213 -9.75 -9.64 -8.35
CA VAL A 213 -9.75 -8.37 -9.08
C VAL A 213 -8.39 -7.68 -9.14
N MET A 214 -7.39 -8.13 -8.36
CA MET A 214 -6.04 -7.56 -8.38
C MET A 214 -5.28 -7.90 -9.66
N SER A 215 -4.25 -7.14 -10.04
CA SER A 215 -3.33 -7.59 -11.10
C SER A 215 -2.47 -8.76 -10.64
N VAL A 216 -1.94 -9.58 -11.56
CA VAL A 216 -1.11 -10.75 -11.20
C VAL A 216 0.14 -10.31 -10.44
N SER A 217 0.76 -9.21 -10.87
CA SER A 217 1.87 -8.58 -10.13
C SER A 217 1.52 -8.23 -8.69
N ALA A 218 0.32 -7.70 -8.45
CA ALA A 218 -0.09 -7.30 -7.12
C ALA A 218 -0.40 -8.52 -6.22
N MET A 219 -0.89 -9.61 -6.81
CA MET A 219 -1.06 -10.90 -6.12
C MET A 219 0.29 -11.51 -5.71
N LEU A 220 1.34 -11.32 -6.50
CA LEU A 220 2.68 -11.86 -6.22
C LEU A 220 3.59 -10.89 -5.44
N GLY A 221 3.04 -9.81 -4.91
CA GLY A 221 3.78 -8.88 -4.06
C GLY A 221 4.07 -9.43 -2.66
N ASP A 222 4.90 -8.71 -1.90
CA ASP A 222 5.40 -9.13 -0.57
C ASP A 222 4.28 -9.53 0.40
N MET A 223 3.13 -8.85 0.35
CA MET A 223 1.99 -9.15 1.22
C MET A 223 1.55 -10.63 1.15
N PHE A 224 1.65 -11.23 -0.04
CA PHE A 224 1.30 -12.64 -0.24
C PHE A 224 2.50 -13.58 -0.06
N THR A 225 3.71 -13.12 -0.37
CA THR A 225 4.85 -14.03 -0.49
C THR A 225 5.76 -14.08 0.74
N LEU A 226 5.63 -13.14 1.68
CA LEU A 226 6.51 -13.09 2.86
C LEU A 226 6.47 -14.32 3.76
N SER A 227 5.34 -15.03 3.82
CA SER A 227 5.18 -16.24 4.65
C SER A 227 5.24 -17.53 3.84
N ILE A 228 5.59 -17.44 2.56
CA ILE A 228 5.84 -18.59 1.69
C ILE A 228 7.32 -18.96 1.84
N GLU A 229 7.62 -20.25 1.71
CA GLU A 229 9.00 -20.75 1.68
C GLU A 229 9.89 -19.91 0.75
N PRO A 230 11.10 -19.51 1.18
CA PRO A 230 11.97 -18.61 0.41
C PRO A 230 12.29 -19.10 -1.00
N ASP A 231 12.45 -20.41 -1.20
CA ASP A 231 12.77 -21.00 -2.51
C ASP A 231 11.58 -20.92 -3.47
N ILE A 232 10.37 -21.26 -3.00
CA ILE A 232 9.13 -21.09 -3.76
C ILE A 232 8.90 -19.60 -4.08
N ARG A 233 9.12 -18.71 -3.11
CA ARG A 233 9.02 -17.26 -3.32
C ARG A 233 9.98 -16.78 -4.40
N ARG A 234 11.24 -17.23 -4.39
CA ARG A 234 12.25 -16.87 -5.40
C ARG A 234 11.76 -17.27 -6.79
N ARG A 235 11.30 -18.52 -6.95
CA ARG A 235 10.81 -19.04 -8.23
C ARG A 235 9.56 -18.32 -8.73
N LEU A 236 8.64 -17.93 -7.84
CA LEU A 236 7.49 -17.10 -8.20
C LEU A 236 7.92 -15.74 -8.76
N GLN A 237 8.95 -15.11 -8.19
CA GLN A 237 9.47 -13.84 -8.69
C GLN A 237 10.21 -14.00 -10.02
N GLU A 238 10.98 -15.07 -10.19
CA GLU A 238 11.67 -15.41 -11.44
C GLU A 238 10.66 -15.62 -12.57
N GLU A 239 9.60 -16.40 -12.32
CA GLU A 239 8.53 -16.61 -13.30
C GLU A 239 7.78 -15.31 -13.62
N LEU A 240 7.48 -14.47 -12.62
CA LEU A 240 6.88 -13.16 -12.88
C LEU A 240 7.80 -12.27 -13.72
N GLN A 241 9.10 -12.28 -13.47
CA GLN A 241 10.08 -11.53 -14.26
C GLN A 241 10.17 -12.07 -15.70
N ARG A 242 10.19 -13.40 -15.87
CA ARG A 242 10.15 -14.05 -17.18
C ARG A 242 8.93 -13.62 -17.98
N LEU A 243 7.75 -13.57 -17.35
CA LEU A 243 6.51 -13.13 -17.99
C LEU A 243 6.52 -11.66 -18.40
N ARG A 244 7.10 -10.79 -17.57
CA ARG A 244 7.28 -9.37 -17.93
C ARG A 244 8.17 -9.18 -19.16
N ILE A 245 9.26 -9.94 -19.25
CA ILE A 245 10.18 -9.88 -20.39
C ILE A 245 9.50 -10.45 -21.63
N LYS A 246 8.85 -11.61 -21.53
CA LYS A 246 8.17 -12.25 -22.66
C LYS A 246 7.10 -11.33 -23.26
N ALA A 247 6.25 -10.74 -22.43
CA ALA A 247 5.22 -9.81 -22.89
C ALA A 247 5.77 -8.55 -23.57
N CYS A 248 7.03 -8.18 -23.33
CA CYS A 248 7.70 -7.09 -24.03
C CYS A 248 8.18 -7.50 -25.43
N LEU A 249 8.47 -8.78 -25.65
CA LEU A 249 8.92 -9.29 -26.95
C LEU A 249 7.74 -9.56 -27.91
N ASP A 250 6.56 -9.81 -27.35
CA ASP A 250 5.34 -10.07 -28.10
C ASP A 250 4.56 -8.78 -28.48
N ALA A 251 4.99 -7.62 -27.96
CA ALA A 251 4.37 -6.30 -28.17
C ALA A 251 5.07 -5.50 -29.27
#